data_AF-A0A1V6I332-F1
#
_entry.id   AF-A0A1V6I332-F1
#
_cell.length_a   1.000
_cell.length_b   1.000
_cell.length_c   1.000
_cell.angle_alpha   90.00
_cell.angle_beta   90.00
_cell.angle_gamma   90.00
#
_symmetry.space_group_name_H-M   'P 1'
#
loop_
_entity.id
_entity.type
_entity.pdbx_description
1 polymer ?
#
loop_
_entity_poly.entity_id
_entity_poly.type
_entity_poly.pdbx_seq_one_letter_code
_entity_poly.pdbx_strand_id
1 'polypeptide(L)'
;MPIAGLQIIANATTLRRALINGKEIAENQYYWVATSNYLANGGDNLTGLLNPIKRIDTPFLIRDIIIEHYKLLTSQNKTAFAKIDGRFMYE
;
A
#
# COMPACT_ATOMS: atom_id res chain seq x y z
N MET A 1 2.13 -3.14 8.89
CA MET A 1 1.31 -3.06 7.66
C MET A 1 2.19 -3.17 6.42
N PRO A 2 1.92 -4.10 5.47
CA PRO A 2 2.64 -4.14 4.20
C PRO A 2 2.29 -2.93 3.34
N ILE A 3 3.23 -2.45 2.52
CA ILE A 3 3.06 -1.31 1.63
C ILE A 3 3.48 -1.68 0.20
N ALA A 4 3.03 -0.93 -0.80
CA ALA A 4 3.45 -1.03 -2.20
C ALA A 4 3.46 0.37 -2.83
N GLY A 5 4.40 0.63 -3.74
CA GLY A 5 4.61 1.96 -4.33
C GLY A 5 5.19 3.02 -3.38
N LEU A 6 5.25 2.72 -2.08
CA LEU A 6 5.86 3.53 -1.04
C LEU A 6 7.20 2.91 -0.59
N GLN A 7 8.19 3.76 -0.35
CA GLN A 7 9.42 3.43 0.37
C GLN A 7 9.50 4.29 1.63
N ILE A 8 9.73 3.66 2.77
CA ILE A 8 9.87 4.29 4.09
C ILE A 8 11.28 4.01 4.60
N ILE A 9 11.97 5.08 5.01
CA ILE A 9 13.26 5.01 5.70
C ILE A 9 13.03 5.62 7.10
N ALA A 10 13.23 4.82 8.14
CA ALA A 10 12.91 5.22 9.51
C ALA A 10 13.83 4.54 10.52
N ASN A 11 13.85 5.07 11.74
CA ASN A 11 14.46 4.42 12.89
C ASN A 11 13.39 4.09 13.95
N ALA A 12 13.82 3.69 15.14
CA ALA A 12 12.90 3.30 16.22
C ALA A 12 11.79 4.31 16.52
N THR A 13 12.04 5.62 16.34
CA THR A 13 11.10 6.68 16.74
C THR A 13 10.86 7.74 15.68
N THR A 14 11.65 7.76 14.61
CA THR A 14 11.71 8.88 13.66
C THR A 14 11.56 8.39 12.23
N LEU A 15 10.63 9.00 11.50
CA LEU A 15 10.56 8.91 10.04
C LEU A 15 11.65 9.81 9.44
N ARG A 16 12.56 9.24 8.64
CA ARG A 16 13.63 9.99 7.95
C ARG A 16 13.22 10.41 6.54
N ARG A 17 12.58 9.50 5.80
CA ARG A 17 12.15 9.75 4.43
C ARG A 17 10.97 8.86 4.05
N ALA A 18 10.09 9.38 3.20
CA ALA A 18 9.02 8.62 2.57
C ALA A 18 8.95 8.99 1.09
N LEU A 19 9.00 7.99 0.22
CA LEU A 19 9.03 8.19 -1.23
C LEU A 19 7.87 7.43 -1.88
N ILE A 20 7.14 8.06 -2.80
CA ILE A 20 6.17 7.40 -3.66
C ILE A 20 6.79 7.23 -5.04
N ASN A 21 6.97 5.99 -5.49
CA ASN A 21 7.63 5.64 -6.76
C ASN A 21 9.00 6.34 -6.93
N GLY A 22 9.79 6.41 -5.86
CA GLY A 22 11.13 7.00 -5.86
C GLY A 22 11.17 8.54 -5.81
N LYS A 23 10.02 9.21 -5.65
CA LYS A 23 9.93 10.67 -5.51
C LYS A 23 9.46 11.04 -4.11
N GLU A 24 9.98 12.16 -3.58
CA GLU A 24 9.51 12.72 -2.32
C GLU A 24 8.01 12.99 -2.38
N ILE A 25 7.33 12.77 -1.25
CA ILE A 25 5.92 13.11 -1.11
C ILE A 25 5.79 14.64 -1.13
N ALA A 26 4.94 15.14 -2.02
CA ALA A 26 4.67 16.57 -2.14
C ALA A 26 3.39 16.90 -1.38
N GLU A 27 3.47 17.83 -0.43
CA GLU A 27 2.33 18.23 0.42
C GLU A 27 1.18 18.85 -0.37
N ASN A 28 1.46 19.43 -1.52
CA ASN A 28 0.48 20.07 -2.41
C ASN A 28 -0.08 19.12 -3.48
N GLN A 29 0.14 17.81 -3.34
CA GLN A 29 -0.37 16.80 -4.27
C GLN A 29 -1.33 15.83 -3.59
N TYR A 30 -2.26 15.30 -4.39
CA TYR A 30 -3.19 14.26 -3.96
C TYR A 30 -2.79 12.91 -4.54
N TYR A 31 -2.89 11.88 -3.71
CA TYR A 31 -2.50 10.52 -4.04
C TYR A 31 -3.67 9.57 -3.88
N TRP A 32 -3.80 8.63 -4.81
CA TRP A 32 -4.71 7.50 -4.66
C TRP A 32 -4.08 6.44 -3.77
N VAL A 33 -4.85 5.98 -2.79
CA VAL A 33 -4.47 4.86 -1.91
C VAL A 33 -5.48 3.74 -2.12
N ALA A 34 -5.00 2.56 -2.51
CA ALA A 34 -5.80 1.34 -2.52
C ALA A 34 -5.58 0.59 -1.20
N THR A 35 -6.65 0.34 -0.45
CA THR A 35 -6.59 -0.31 0.87
C THR A 35 -7.87 -1.06 1.20
N SER A 36 -7.91 -1.78 2.33
CA SER A 36 -9.12 -2.45 2.82
C SER A 36 -10.13 -1.45 3.38
N ASN A 37 -11.40 -1.82 3.41
CA ASN A 37 -12.42 -1.05 4.12
C ASN A 37 -12.10 -0.91 5.63
N TYR A 38 -11.48 -1.93 6.25
CA TYR A 38 -11.04 -1.88 7.64
C TYR A 38 -10.07 -0.71 7.88
N LEU A 39 -9.02 -0.59 7.07
CA LEU A 39 -8.03 0.49 7.20
C LEU A 39 -8.60 1.84 6.75
N ALA A 40 -9.38 1.89 5.66
CA ALA A 40 -10.03 3.11 5.20
C ALA A 40 -11.01 3.70 6.23
N ASN A 41 -11.56 2.85 7.10
CA ASN A 41 -12.46 3.25 8.18
C ASN A 41 -11.73 3.46 9.53
N GLY A 42 -10.40 3.63 9.53
CA GLY A 42 -9.62 3.96 10.73
C GLY A 42 -9.20 2.76 11.59
N GLY A 43 -9.36 1.53 11.09
CA GLY A 43 -8.75 0.35 11.69
C GLY A 43 -7.24 0.52 11.86
N ASP A 44 -6.67 -0.17 12.84
CA ASP A 44 -5.24 -0.05 13.22
C ASP A 44 -4.79 1.41 13.51
N ASN A 45 -5.73 2.24 13.96
CA ASN A 45 -5.53 3.67 14.25
C ASN A 45 -5.05 4.51 13.04
N LEU A 46 -5.35 4.08 11.79
CA LEU A 46 -5.09 4.85 10.58
C LEU A 46 -6.14 5.97 10.37
N THR A 47 -6.29 6.82 11.39
CA THR A 47 -7.26 7.94 11.39
C THR A 47 -7.00 8.96 10.28
N GLY A 48 -5.77 9.03 9.77
CA GLY A 48 -5.41 9.87 8.62
C GLY A 48 -6.13 9.53 7.32
N LEU A 49 -6.76 8.34 7.22
CA LEU A 49 -7.53 7.93 6.03
C LEU A 49 -9.02 8.27 6.11
N LEU A 50 -9.52 8.77 7.24
CA LEU A 50 -10.96 8.96 7.49
C LEU A 50 -11.60 10.07 6.65
N ASN A 51 -10.81 11.04 6.19
CA ASN A 51 -11.28 12.23 5.50
C ASN A 51 -10.66 12.37 4.09
N PRO A 52 -10.92 11.43 3.17
CA PRO A 52 -10.40 11.53 1.82
C PRO A 52 -11.16 12.58 1.01
N ILE A 53 -10.49 13.25 0.08
CA ILE A 53 -11.13 14.18 -0.87
C ILE A 53 -12.11 13.44 -1.78
N LYS A 54 -11.77 12.19 -2.11
CA LYS A 54 -12.62 11.28 -2.88
C LYS A 54 -12.40 9.85 -2.43
N ARG A 55 -13.49 9.09 -2.35
CA ARG A 55 -13.50 7.67 -2.04
C ARG A 55 -14.28 6.91 -3.10
N ILE A 56 -13.75 5.75 -3.49
CA ILE A 56 -14.41 4.80 -4.38
C ILE A 56 -14.39 3.46 -3.67
N ASP A 57 -15.54 3.03 -3.17
CA ASP A 57 -15.69 1.70 -2.61
C ASP A 57 -15.96 0.68 -3.72
N THR A 58 -15.37 -0.50 -3.61
CA THR A 58 -15.60 -1.62 -4.53
C THR A 58 -16.21 -2.78 -3.76
N PRO A 59 -16.99 -3.66 -4.42
CA PRO A 59 -17.53 -4.85 -3.76
C PRO A 59 -16.48 -5.96 -3.58
N PHE A 60 -15.25 -5.77 -4.06
CA PHE A 60 -14.23 -6.81 -4.08
C PHE A 60 -13.56 -6.98 -2.72
N LEU A 61 -13.47 -8.24 -2.27
CA LEU A 61 -12.67 -8.59 -1.10
C LEU A 61 -11.20 -8.76 -1.50
N ILE A 62 -10.27 -8.30 -0.66
CA ILE A 62 -8.82 -8.43 -0.90
C ILE A 62 -8.43 -9.89 -1.15
N ARG A 63 -9.01 -10.84 -0.42
CA ARG A 63 -8.79 -12.28 -0.64
C ARG A 63 -9.10 -12.69 -2.08
N ASP A 64 -10.24 -12.24 -2.60
CA ASP A 64 -10.70 -12.65 -3.91
C ASP A 64 -9.82 -12.00 -5.00
N ILE A 65 -9.40 -10.74 -4.81
CA ILE A 65 -8.41 -10.08 -5.68
C ILE A 65 -7.09 -10.86 -5.73
N ILE A 66 -6.59 -11.32 -4.57
CA ILE A 66 -5.36 -12.12 -4.51
C ILE A 66 -5.55 -13.44 -5.25
N ILE A 67 -6.66 -14.16 -5.01
CA ILE A 67 -6.95 -15.43 -5.70
C ILE A 67 -6.98 -15.24 -7.22
N GLU A 68 -7.70 -14.24 -7.72
CA GLU A 68 -7.79 -13.96 -9.15
C GLU A 68 -6.44 -13.56 -9.75
N HIS A 69 -5.61 -12.80 -9.01
CA HIS A 69 -4.25 -12.49 -9.43
C HIS A 69 -3.39 -13.76 -9.61
N TYR A 70 -3.46 -14.70 -8.68
CA TYR A 70 -2.71 -15.96 -8.77
C TYR A 70 -3.24 -16.90 -9.86
N LYS A 71 -4.56 -16.91 -10.10
CA LYS A 71 -5.14 -17.63 -11.25
C LYS A 71 -4.61 -17.06 -12.57
N LEU A 72 -4.53 -15.74 -12.70
CA LEU A 72 -3.99 -15.06 -13.88
C LEU A 72 -2.50 -15.36 -14.09
N LEU A 73 -1.69 -15.36 -13.02
CA LEU A 73 -0.28 -15.75 -13.14
C LEU A 73 -0.13 -17.20 -13.59
N THR A 74 -0.91 -18.11 -13.00
CA THR A 74 -0.91 -19.53 -13.35
C THR A 74 -1.31 -19.76 -14.82
N SER A 75 -2.34 -19.07 -15.32
CA SER A 75 -2.76 -19.20 -16.73
C SER A 75 -1.71 -18.69 -17.72
N GLN A 76 -0.78 -17.86 -17.26
CA GLN A 76 0.37 -17.37 -18.02
C GLN A 76 1.63 -18.24 -17.83
N ASN A 77 1.53 -19.39 -17.14
CA ASN A 77 2.66 -20.22 -16.72
C ASN A 77 3.72 -19.44 -15.92
N LYS A 78 3.29 -18.45 -15.13
CA LYS A 78 4.14 -17.66 -14.23
C LYS A 78 3.96 -18.11 -12.79
N THR A 79 5.04 -18.06 -12.03
CA THR A 79 5.04 -18.27 -10.58
C THR A 79 5.29 -16.94 -9.87
N ALA A 80 4.59 -16.69 -8.77
CA ALA A 80 4.87 -15.53 -7.93
C ALA A 80 6.06 -15.83 -7.00
N PHE A 81 6.99 -14.87 -6.90
CA PHE A 81 8.08 -14.93 -5.96
C PHE A 81 8.08 -13.68 -5.10
N ALA A 82 8.14 -13.86 -3.78
CA ALA A 82 8.36 -12.75 -2.86
C ALA A 82 9.83 -12.32 -2.96
N LYS A 83 10.05 -11.01 -3.03
CA LYS A 83 11.39 -10.41 -2.99
C LYS A 83 11.39 -9.31 -1.94
N ILE A 84 12.43 -9.28 -1.11
CA ILE A 84 12.72 -8.11 -0.28
C ILE A 84 13.19 -7.00 -1.22
N ASP A 85 12.38 -5.97 -1.34
CA ASP A 85 12.53 -4.91 -2.35
C ASP A 85 12.66 -3.50 -1.73
N GLY A 86 13.07 -3.44 -0.46
CA GLY A 86 13.49 -2.19 0.18
C GLY A 86 12.36 -1.19 0.46
N ARG A 87 11.10 -1.65 0.49
CA ARG A 87 9.95 -0.81 0.83
C ARG A 87 10.02 -0.22 2.24
N PHE A 88 10.61 -0.93 3.19
CA PHE A 88 10.89 -0.41 4.52
C PHE A 88 12.37 -0.65 4.82
N MET A 89 13.08 0.40 5.19
CA MET A 89 14.49 0.38 5.56
C MET A 89 14.65 0.98 6.95
N TYR A 90 15.47 0.31 7.77
CA TYR A 90 15.80 0.78 9.11
C TYR A 90 17.20 1.41 9.09
N GLU A 91 17.30 2.68 9.49
CA GLU A 91 18.55 3.46 9.52
C GLU A 91 18.77 4.16 10.86
#